data_AF-A0A7X7DPU4-F1
#
_entry.id   AF-A0A7X7DPU4-F1
#
_cell.length_a   1.000
_cell.length_b   1.000
_cell.length_c   1.000
_cell.angle_alpha   90.00
_cell.angle_beta   90.00
_cell.angle_gamma   90.00
#
_symmetry.space_group_name_H-M   'P 1'
#
loop_
_entity.id
_entity.type
_entity.pdbx_description
1 polymer ?
#
loop_
_entity_poly.entity_id
_entity_poly.type
_entity_poly.pdbx_seq_one_letter_code
_entity_poly.pdbx_strand_id
1 'polypeptide(L)'
;MKKMSYFLLFFCITSLVYAQKSDSGKPIPSDTLIGALPSLLRYSERPYIVTSNIEVPPDRTVTIEPGTVLLFRNFTGIHIRGRLIARGTPEKPIIFTSEYDRRYNPASVREANPFDWDGIYMTLNSMGTQLTHVTIAYSVYCITSESKFIRLDPLTVIDNGKSIITIEQQEYPLTDTTFTYILDNYDIAGKTINLFRDPIAKKRTIFRILGTTLMLGGAAGGIYYAMELNDDSKRLERLSKTDFVNLNSHTDADWKKYNKKVTNDKWFTGGSSLVLLGGLAFFTWTFTF
;
A
#
# COMPACT_ATOMS: atom_id res chain seq x y z
N MET A 1 -15.80 54.04 -8.61
CA MET A 1 -17.10 53.34 -8.46
C MET A 1 -17.40 52.50 -9.69
N LYS A 2 -17.17 51.18 -9.63
CA LYS A 2 -17.83 50.16 -10.46
C LYS A 2 -17.98 48.90 -9.59
N LYS A 3 -19.24 48.52 -9.35
CA LYS A 3 -19.73 47.33 -8.65
C LYS A 3 -19.32 46.07 -9.46
N MET A 4 -18.77 45.03 -8.81
CA MET A 4 -19.46 43.86 -8.23
C MET A 4 -19.48 42.67 -9.20
N SER A 5 -18.88 41.54 -8.80
CA SER A 5 -19.59 40.27 -8.62
C SER A 5 -18.60 39.16 -8.22
N TYR A 6 -18.82 38.57 -7.04
CA TYR A 6 -18.22 37.32 -6.59
C TYR A 6 -18.90 36.18 -7.36
N PHE A 7 -18.14 35.31 -8.02
CA PHE A 7 -18.66 34.03 -8.52
C PHE A 7 -17.97 32.90 -7.74
N LEU A 8 -18.74 32.35 -6.80
CA LEU A 8 -18.44 31.13 -6.05
C LEU A 8 -18.24 29.96 -7.03
N LEU A 9 -17.04 29.39 -7.04
CA LEU A 9 -16.75 28.10 -7.68
C LEU A 9 -17.25 26.97 -6.75
N PHE A 10 -18.55 26.70 -6.84
CA PHE A 10 -19.16 25.46 -6.35
C PHE A 10 -18.85 24.37 -7.40
N PHE A 11 -17.84 23.55 -7.17
CA PHE A 11 -17.62 22.35 -7.99
C PHE A 11 -18.67 21.31 -7.61
N CYS A 12 -19.66 21.20 -8.50
CA CYS A 12 -20.79 20.31 -8.42
C CYS A 12 -20.32 18.85 -8.50
N ILE A 13 -20.66 18.08 -7.48
CA ILE A 13 -20.63 16.61 -7.48
C ILE A 13 -21.68 16.18 -8.50
N THR A 14 -21.26 15.82 -9.71
CA THR A 14 -22.10 15.02 -10.62
C THR A 14 -21.66 13.58 -10.48
N SER A 15 -22.43 12.85 -9.68
CA SER A 15 -22.62 11.42 -9.76
C SER A 15 -22.98 11.03 -11.19
N LEU A 16 -21.97 10.67 -11.98
CA LEU A 16 -22.20 9.97 -13.23
C LEU A 16 -22.54 8.53 -12.86
N VAL A 17 -23.84 8.24 -12.89
CA VAL A 17 -24.38 6.89 -12.99
C VAL A 17 -23.66 6.20 -14.15
N TYR A 18 -22.70 5.34 -13.83
CA TYR A 18 -22.09 4.47 -14.82
C TYR A 18 -23.16 3.42 -15.16
N ALA A 19 -23.85 3.64 -16.28
CA ALA A 19 -24.73 2.66 -16.87
C ALA A 19 -23.92 1.39 -17.13
N GLN A 20 -24.28 0.30 -16.44
CA GLN A 20 -23.80 -1.04 -16.78
C GLN A 20 -24.24 -1.36 -18.20
N LYS A 21 -23.30 -1.25 -19.15
CA LYS A 21 -23.43 -1.94 -20.42
C LYS A 21 -23.02 -3.39 -20.18
N SER A 22 -24.01 -4.27 -20.05
CA SER A 22 -23.83 -5.71 -20.13
C SER A 22 -23.25 -6.04 -21.52
N ASP A 23 -21.95 -6.30 -21.59
CA ASP A 23 -21.31 -6.83 -22.79
C ASP A 23 -21.31 -8.35 -22.68
N SER A 24 -22.28 -8.96 -23.35
CA SER A 24 -22.46 -10.40 -23.38
C SER A 24 -21.32 -11.06 -24.16
N GLY A 25 -20.47 -11.80 -23.43
CA GLY A 25 -19.82 -13.00 -23.97
C GLY A 25 -18.41 -12.86 -24.57
N LYS A 26 -17.57 -11.94 -24.12
CA LYS A 26 -16.11 -12.03 -24.36
C LYS A 26 -15.36 -12.33 -23.06
N PRO A 27 -14.45 -13.33 -23.01
CA PRO A 27 -13.57 -13.52 -21.86
C PRO A 27 -12.76 -12.25 -21.66
N ILE A 28 -12.91 -11.64 -20.49
CA ILE A 28 -12.10 -10.52 -20.07
C ILE A 28 -10.67 -11.08 -19.89
N PRO A 29 -9.62 -10.55 -20.56
CA PRO A 29 -8.28 -11.04 -20.32
C PRO A 29 -7.89 -10.73 -18.87
N SER A 30 -7.82 -11.79 -18.08
CA SER A 30 -7.33 -11.86 -16.71
C SER A 30 -5.84 -12.22 -16.73
N ASP A 31 -5.06 -11.62 -15.84
CA ASP A 31 -3.68 -12.03 -15.67
C ASP A 31 -3.64 -13.46 -15.14
N THR A 32 -2.97 -14.33 -15.89
CA THR A 32 -2.87 -15.76 -15.57
C THR A 32 -1.67 -15.99 -14.65
N LEU A 33 -1.89 -16.72 -13.56
CA LEU A 33 -0.85 -17.09 -12.60
C LEU A 33 -0.50 -18.57 -12.72
N ILE A 34 0.80 -18.84 -12.71
CA ILE A 34 1.38 -20.19 -12.77
C ILE A 34 2.73 -20.21 -12.04
N GLY A 35 2.99 -21.25 -11.25
CA GLY A 35 4.29 -21.50 -10.64
C GLY A 35 4.67 -20.46 -9.57
N ALA A 36 5.96 -20.11 -9.54
CA ALA A 36 6.51 -19.23 -8.52
C ALA A 36 5.94 -17.81 -8.59
N LEU A 37 5.34 -17.36 -7.49
CA LEU A 37 4.81 -16.00 -7.36
C LEU A 37 5.94 -14.95 -7.31
N PRO A 38 5.71 -13.75 -7.86
CA PRO A 38 6.61 -12.61 -7.65
C PRO A 38 6.61 -12.18 -6.18
N SER A 39 7.63 -11.43 -5.75
CA SER A 39 7.73 -10.93 -4.37
C SER A 39 6.56 -10.01 -3.97
N LEU A 40 5.91 -9.37 -4.94
CA LEU A 40 4.73 -8.56 -4.75
C LEU A 40 3.70 -8.89 -5.84
N LEU A 41 2.55 -9.41 -5.43
CA LEU A 41 1.36 -9.52 -6.28
C LEU A 41 0.50 -8.27 -6.03
N ARG A 42 0.42 -7.43 -7.06
CA ARG A 42 -0.31 -6.16 -6.98
C ARG A 42 -1.82 -6.38 -7.08
N TYR A 43 -2.57 -5.45 -6.53
CA TYR A 43 -4.00 -5.37 -6.77
C TYR A 43 -4.26 -5.06 -8.25
N SER A 44 -5.27 -5.72 -8.80
CA SER A 44 -5.79 -5.46 -10.14
C SER A 44 -7.31 -5.34 -10.06
N GLU A 45 -7.90 -4.49 -10.90
CA GLU A 45 -9.36 -4.38 -11.02
C GLU A 45 -10.00 -5.69 -11.52
N ARG A 46 -9.19 -6.54 -12.17
CA ARG A 46 -9.60 -7.85 -12.65
C ARG A 46 -9.02 -8.95 -11.78
N PRO A 47 -9.77 -10.02 -11.50
CA PRO A 47 -9.24 -11.17 -10.78
C PRO A 47 -8.08 -11.83 -11.55
N TYR A 48 -7.16 -12.42 -10.81
CA TYR A 48 -6.14 -13.31 -11.34
C TYR A 48 -6.70 -14.71 -11.54
N ILE A 49 -6.42 -15.36 -12.66
CA ILE A 49 -6.79 -16.76 -12.89
C ILE A 49 -5.58 -17.66 -12.66
N VAL A 50 -5.69 -18.55 -11.69
CA VAL A 50 -4.67 -19.55 -11.35
C VAL A 50 -4.94 -20.82 -12.16
N THR A 51 -4.15 -21.04 -13.21
CA THR A 51 -4.35 -22.16 -14.15
C THR A 51 -3.54 -23.41 -13.82
N SER A 52 -2.62 -23.29 -12.87
CA SER A 52 -1.76 -24.35 -12.34
C SER A 52 -1.36 -23.96 -10.94
N ASN A 53 -0.88 -24.93 -10.14
CA ASN A 53 -0.36 -24.67 -8.80
C ASN A 53 0.59 -23.47 -8.79
N ILE A 54 0.33 -22.56 -7.85
CA ILE A 54 1.20 -21.42 -7.55
C ILE A 54 1.99 -21.72 -6.30
N GLU A 55 3.21 -21.19 -6.23
CA GLU A 55 4.07 -21.40 -5.08
C GLU A 55 4.67 -20.11 -4.56
N VAL A 56 4.81 -20.03 -3.23
CA VAL A 56 5.73 -19.09 -2.58
C VAL A 56 7.05 -19.85 -2.41
N PRO A 57 8.12 -19.50 -3.15
CA PRO A 57 9.37 -20.25 -3.10
C PRO A 57 10.00 -20.22 -1.70
N PRO A 58 10.82 -21.24 -1.35
CA PRO A 58 11.58 -21.22 -0.11
C PRO A 58 12.45 -19.97 0.01
N ASP A 59 12.64 -19.50 1.24
CA ASP A 59 13.43 -18.31 1.59
C ASP A 59 12.97 -16.99 0.95
N ARG A 60 11.81 -16.98 0.28
CA ARG A 60 11.19 -15.76 -0.26
C ARG A 60 10.01 -15.30 0.58
N THR A 61 9.82 -13.99 0.62
CA THR A 61 8.58 -13.38 1.10
C THR A 61 7.78 -12.89 -0.10
N VAL A 62 6.53 -13.34 -0.20
CA VAL A 62 5.56 -12.87 -1.19
C VAL A 62 4.51 -12.05 -0.46
N THR A 63 4.23 -10.85 -0.96
CA THR A 63 3.17 -9.99 -0.44
C THR A 63 2.03 -9.90 -1.46
N ILE A 64 0.79 -10.05 -1.00
CA ILE A 64 -0.41 -9.84 -1.81
C ILE A 64 -1.09 -8.55 -1.33
N GLU A 65 -1.32 -7.60 -2.24
CA GLU A 65 -1.98 -6.34 -1.92
C GLU A 65 -3.47 -6.54 -1.54
N PRO A 66 -4.03 -5.70 -0.64
CA PRO A 66 -5.45 -5.75 -0.26
C PRO A 66 -6.39 -5.66 -1.46
N GLY A 67 -7.53 -6.36 -1.41
CA GLY A 67 -8.53 -6.38 -2.48
C GLY A 67 -8.23 -7.32 -3.65
N THR A 68 -7.07 -8.00 -3.64
CA THR A 68 -6.70 -8.95 -4.69
C THR A 68 -7.59 -10.18 -4.65
N VAL A 69 -8.05 -10.63 -5.83
CA VAL A 69 -8.87 -11.83 -6.00
C VAL A 69 -8.12 -12.85 -6.86
N LEU A 70 -8.00 -14.08 -6.35
CA LEU A 70 -7.40 -15.21 -7.05
C LEU A 70 -8.48 -16.28 -7.30
N LEU A 71 -8.66 -16.59 -8.57
CA LEU A 71 -9.62 -17.55 -9.10
C LEU A 71 -8.90 -18.85 -9.47
N PHE A 72 -9.14 -19.91 -8.73
CA PHE A 72 -8.47 -21.20 -8.90
C PHE A 72 -9.23 -22.12 -9.84
N ARG A 73 -8.52 -22.69 -10.82
CA ARG A 73 -9.05 -23.79 -11.63
C ARG A 73 -9.09 -25.09 -10.83
N ASN A 74 -9.85 -26.05 -11.35
CA ASN A 74 -9.83 -27.42 -10.87
C ASN A 74 -8.40 -27.98 -10.80
N PHE A 75 -8.11 -28.72 -9.72
CA PHE A 75 -6.80 -29.32 -9.45
C PHE A 75 -5.66 -28.31 -9.33
N THR A 76 -5.97 -27.10 -8.86
CA THR A 76 -4.96 -26.10 -8.52
C THR A 76 -5.01 -25.75 -7.04
N GLY A 77 -3.89 -25.29 -6.52
CA GLY A 77 -3.76 -24.81 -5.15
C GLY A 77 -2.59 -23.88 -4.99
N ILE A 78 -2.31 -23.51 -3.74
CA ILE A 78 -1.15 -22.70 -3.38
C ILE A 78 -0.25 -23.46 -2.40
N HIS A 79 1.02 -23.59 -2.75
CA HIS A 79 2.05 -24.17 -1.90
C HIS A 79 2.95 -23.09 -1.34
N ILE A 80 2.91 -22.90 -0.02
CA ILE A 80 3.67 -21.88 0.68
C ILE A 80 4.92 -22.55 1.26
N ARG A 81 6.05 -22.41 0.55
CA ARG A 81 7.36 -22.94 0.93
C ARG A 81 8.31 -21.89 1.52
N GLY A 82 7.99 -20.61 1.33
CA GLY A 82 8.56 -19.47 2.04
C GLY A 82 7.48 -18.72 2.82
N ARG A 83 7.58 -17.40 2.94
CA ARG A 83 6.64 -16.58 3.72
C ARG A 83 5.59 -15.90 2.85
N LEU A 84 4.31 -16.05 3.17
CA LEU A 84 3.23 -15.29 2.53
C LEU A 84 2.69 -14.19 3.45
N ILE A 85 2.58 -12.96 2.95
CA ILE A 85 1.96 -11.82 3.63
C ILE A 85 0.74 -11.38 2.83
N ALA A 86 -0.45 -11.79 3.25
CA ALA A 86 -1.73 -11.36 2.70
C ALA A 86 -2.51 -10.61 3.79
N ARG A 87 -2.44 -9.28 3.76
CA ARG A 87 -3.07 -8.40 4.75
C ARG A 87 -4.16 -7.56 4.09
N GLY A 88 -5.34 -8.15 3.89
CA GLY A 88 -6.53 -7.43 3.48
C GLY A 88 -7.05 -6.49 4.57
N THR A 89 -8.08 -5.73 4.24
CA THR A 89 -8.86 -4.93 5.20
C THR A 89 -10.34 -5.36 5.16
N PRO A 90 -11.19 -4.97 6.12
CA PRO A 90 -12.63 -5.23 6.05
C PRO A 90 -13.26 -4.72 4.74
N GLU A 91 -12.79 -3.59 4.22
CA GLU A 91 -13.28 -2.97 2.99
C GLU A 91 -12.67 -3.58 1.72
N LYS A 92 -11.46 -4.12 1.84
CA LYS A 92 -10.70 -4.72 0.74
C LYS A 92 -10.09 -6.06 1.17
N PRO A 93 -10.92 -7.08 1.41
CA PRO A 93 -10.43 -8.41 1.75
C PRO A 93 -9.66 -9.02 0.57
N ILE A 94 -8.75 -9.94 0.86
CA ILE A 94 -8.08 -10.76 -0.18
C ILE A 94 -8.87 -12.06 -0.33
N ILE A 95 -9.17 -12.46 -1.56
CA ILE A 95 -10.09 -13.55 -1.84
C ILE A 95 -9.37 -14.68 -2.58
N PHE A 96 -9.43 -15.88 -2.05
CA PHE A 96 -9.05 -17.13 -2.71
C PHE A 96 -10.32 -17.95 -2.94
N THR A 97 -10.71 -18.14 -4.20
CA THR A 97 -11.99 -18.77 -4.55
C THR A 97 -11.91 -19.53 -5.88
N SER A 98 -12.95 -20.29 -6.21
CA SER A 98 -13.08 -21.03 -7.47
C SER A 98 -13.15 -20.09 -8.69
N GLU A 99 -12.62 -20.53 -9.85
CA GLU A 99 -12.85 -19.84 -11.13
C GLU A 99 -14.33 -19.74 -11.52
N TYR A 100 -15.19 -20.56 -10.92
CA TYR A 100 -16.62 -20.57 -11.16
C TYR A 100 -17.42 -19.67 -10.19
N ASP A 101 -16.76 -18.99 -9.25
CA ASP A 101 -17.44 -18.11 -8.28
C ASP A 101 -17.95 -16.84 -8.98
N ARG A 102 -19.25 -16.81 -9.27
CA ARG A 102 -19.91 -15.71 -10.00
C ARG A 102 -19.84 -14.35 -9.30
N ARG A 103 -19.56 -14.32 -7.99
CA ARG A 103 -19.34 -13.05 -7.26
C ARG A 103 -18.10 -12.32 -7.78
N TYR A 104 -17.12 -13.08 -8.27
CA TYR A 104 -15.84 -12.55 -8.75
C TYR A 104 -15.57 -12.86 -10.23
N ASN A 105 -16.25 -13.84 -10.80
CA ASN A 105 -16.26 -14.14 -12.24
C ASN A 105 -17.70 -14.22 -12.78
N PRO A 106 -18.38 -13.08 -13.02
CA PRO A 106 -19.76 -13.06 -13.50
C PRO A 106 -19.95 -13.73 -14.87
N ALA A 107 -18.87 -13.91 -15.64
CA ALA A 107 -18.89 -14.59 -16.93
C ALA A 107 -18.89 -16.13 -16.81
N SER A 108 -18.75 -16.69 -15.61
CA SER A 108 -18.75 -18.14 -15.42
C SER A 108 -20.08 -18.78 -15.81
N VAL A 109 -20.02 -19.72 -16.76
CA VAL A 109 -21.18 -20.52 -17.18
C VAL A 109 -21.56 -21.55 -16.11
N ARG A 110 -20.60 -21.97 -15.28
CA ARG A 110 -20.80 -22.95 -14.19
C ARG A 110 -20.95 -22.24 -12.85
N GLU A 111 -21.59 -22.92 -11.91
CA GLU A 111 -21.61 -22.50 -10.50
C GLU A 111 -20.39 -23.08 -9.77
N ALA A 112 -19.88 -22.32 -8.81
CA ALA A 112 -18.84 -22.80 -7.90
C ALA A 112 -19.39 -23.88 -6.99
N ASN A 113 -18.58 -24.91 -6.75
CA ASN A 113 -18.91 -26.00 -5.84
C ASN A 113 -17.78 -26.17 -4.82
N PRO A 114 -18.08 -26.68 -3.61
CA PRO A 114 -17.03 -27.21 -2.75
C PRO A 114 -16.14 -28.18 -3.53
N PHE A 115 -14.86 -28.27 -3.18
CA PHE A 115 -13.85 -29.11 -3.87
C PHE A 115 -13.37 -28.61 -5.24
N ASP A 116 -13.70 -27.39 -5.66
CA ASP A 116 -13.27 -26.84 -6.94
C ASP A 116 -11.75 -26.61 -7.03
N TRP A 117 -11.04 -26.45 -5.90
CA TRP A 117 -9.59 -26.29 -5.88
C TRP A 117 -8.99 -26.83 -4.58
N ASP A 118 -7.70 -27.16 -4.54
CA ASP A 118 -7.12 -27.99 -3.48
C ASP A 118 -7.09 -27.29 -2.11
N GLY A 119 -6.87 -25.97 -2.10
CA GLY A 119 -6.70 -25.17 -0.89
C GLY A 119 -5.28 -24.62 -0.73
N ILE A 120 -4.97 -24.22 0.50
CA ILE A 120 -3.69 -23.63 0.88
C ILE A 120 -2.87 -24.64 1.68
N TYR A 121 -1.70 -24.99 1.16
CA TYR A 121 -0.76 -25.86 1.84
C TYR A 121 0.48 -25.08 2.27
N MET A 122 0.82 -25.17 3.54
CA MET A 122 1.93 -24.46 4.20
C MET A 122 2.93 -25.48 4.73
N THR A 123 4.17 -25.42 4.23
CA THR A 123 5.26 -26.31 4.71
C THR A 123 5.88 -25.80 6.01
N LEU A 124 6.75 -26.57 6.65
CA LEU A 124 7.51 -26.12 7.84
C LEU A 124 8.25 -24.78 7.64
N ASN A 125 8.70 -24.49 6.41
CA ASN A 125 9.41 -23.26 6.06
C ASN A 125 8.48 -22.04 5.90
N SER A 126 7.15 -22.20 6.04
CA SER A 126 6.19 -21.11 5.92
C SER A 126 6.04 -20.22 7.16
N MET A 127 6.94 -20.38 8.13
CA MET A 127 6.95 -19.63 9.38
C MET A 127 6.83 -18.13 9.15
N GLY A 128 5.94 -17.49 9.91
CA GLY A 128 5.67 -16.06 9.79
C GLY A 128 4.72 -15.69 8.65
N THR A 129 4.02 -16.67 8.06
CA THR A 129 2.91 -16.42 7.12
C THR A 129 1.73 -15.74 7.83
N GLN A 130 1.16 -14.73 7.18
CA GLN A 130 0.03 -13.94 7.68
C GLN A 130 -1.10 -13.91 6.65
N LEU A 131 -2.29 -14.35 7.08
CA LEU A 131 -3.54 -14.19 6.36
C LEU A 131 -4.51 -13.38 7.24
N THR A 132 -4.71 -12.12 6.89
CA THR A 132 -5.55 -11.17 7.64
C THR A 132 -6.61 -10.58 6.74
N HIS A 133 -7.88 -10.62 7.16
CA HIS A 133 -9.05 -10.30 6.31
C HIS A 133 -8.97 -11.03 4.95
N VAL A 134 -8.75 -12.34 5.05
CA VAL A 134 -8.66 -13.23 3.90
C VAL A 134 -9.91 -14.10 3.85
N THR A 135 -10.50 -14.27 2.66
CA THR A 135 -11.58 -15.22 2.44
C THR A 135 -11.08 -16.42 1.64
N ILE A 136 -11.39 -17.63 2.11
CA ILE A 136 -11.14 -18.89 1.42
C ILE A 136 -12.48 -19.56 1.14
N ALA A 137 -12.80 -19.76 -0.14
CA ALA A 137 -14.07 -20.32 -0.56
C ALA A 137 -13.90 -21.48 -1.54
N TYR A 138 -14.79 -22.47 -1.50
CA TYR A 138 -14.90 -23.56 -2.48
C TYR A 138 -13.66 -24.47 -2.63
N SER A 139 -12.75 -24.47 -1.66
CA SER A 139 -11.57 -25.36 -1.67
C SER A 139 -11.90 -26.77 -1.15
N VAL A 140 -10.98 -27.72 -1.31
CA VAL A 140 -11.04 -29.04 -0.70
C VAL A 140 -10.66 -28.97 0.78
N TYR A 141 -9.45 -28.49 1.10
CA TYR A 141 -8.84 -28.60 2.45
C TYR A 141 -8.76 -27.28 3.23
N CYS A 142 -9.24 -26.16 2.69
CA CYS A 142 -9.05 -24.81 3.25
C CYS A 142 -7.56 -24.48 3.51
N ILE A 143 -7.06 -24.76 4.72
CA ILE A 143 -5.66 -24.59 5.11
C ILE A 143 -5.15 -25.89 5.74
N THR A 144 -4.02 -26.37 5.23
CA THR A 144 -3.18 -27.40 5.87
C THR A 144 -1.80 -26.82 6.10
N SER A 145 -1.38 -26.69 7.37
CA SER A 145 -0.09 -26.14 7.76
C SER A 145 0.72 -27.11 8.58
N GLU A 146 1.96 -27.35 8.16
CA GLU A 146 2.96 -28.06 8.95
C GLU A 146 3.57 -27.18 10.04
N SER A 147 3.53 -25.85 9.86
CA SER A 147 4.04 -24.88 10.82
C SER A 147 2.90 -24.34 11.71
N LYS A 148 3.11 -24.33 13.03
CA LYS A 148 2.24 -23.63 13.98
C LYS A 148 2.46 -22.11 14.02
N PHE A 149 3.55 -21.62 13.46
CA PHE A 149 3.97 -20.23 13.60
C PHE A 149 3.39 -19.35 12.49
N ILE A 150 2.06 -19.31 12.42
CA ILE A 150 1.29 -18.59 11.42
C ILE A 150 0.26 -17.67 12.09
N ARG A 151 -0.24 -16.69 11.34
CA ARG A 151 -1.33 -15.82 11.77
C ARG A 151 -2.47 -15.89 10.77
N LEU A 152 -3.66 -16.22 11.26
CA LEU A 152 -4.94 -16.25 10.56
C LEU A 152 -5.89 -15.34 11.35
N ASP A 153 -6.16 -14.11 10.90
CA ASP A 153 -6.93 -13.15 11.71
C ASP A 153 -7.46 -11.92 10.93
N PRO A 154 -8.79 -11.73 10.79
CA PRO A 154 -9.78 -12.79 10.73
C PRO A 154 -9.65 -13.52 9.39
N LEU A 155 -9.81 -14.84 9.41
CA LEU A 155 -9.97 -15.66 8.22
C LEU A 155 -11.46 -15.96 8.03
N THR A 156 -12.01 -15.67 6.85
CA THR A 156 -13.38 -16.05 6.50
C THR A 156 -13.35 -17.32 5.65
N VAL A 157 -14.06 -18.36 6.09
CA VAL A 157 -14.08 -19.67 5.45
C VAL A 157 -15.53 -20.01 5.10
N ILE A 158 -15.81 -20.18 3.81
CA ILE A 158 -17.18 -20.39 3.30
C ILE A 158 -17.22 -21.48 2.22
N ASP A 159 -18.26 -22.31 2.23
CA ASP A 159 -18.54 -23.28 1.15
C ASP A 159 -17.36 -24.20 0.76
N ASN A 160 -16.48 -24.53 1.71
CA ASN A 160 -15.36 -25.44 1.47
C ASN A 160 -15.80 -26.90 1.65
N GLY A 161 -15.13 -27.80 0.95
CA GLY A 161 -15.43 -29.23 0.97
C GLY A 161 -15.15 -29.88 2.32
N LYS A 162 -14.09 -29.45 3.01
CA LYS A 162 -13.83 -29.78 4.41
C LYS A 162 -14.01 -28.55 5.30
N SER A 163 -14.65 -28.77 6.44
CA SER A 163 -14.84 -27.77 7.50
C SER A 163 -13.78 -27.91 8.61
N ILE A 164 -12.54 -28.20 8.24
CA ILE A 164 -11.42 -28.40 9.18
C ILE A 164 -10.21 -27.63 8.67
N ILE A 165 -9.52 -26.93 9.57
CA ILE A 165 -8.17 -26.42 9.34
C ILE A 165 -7.18 -27.30 10.08
N THR A 166 -6.10 -27.72 9.43
CA THR A 166 -5.06 -28.55 10.06
C THR A 166 -3.80 -27.71 10.30
N ILE A 167 -3.32 -27.65 11.55
CA ILE A 167 -2.07 -26.95 11.92
C ILE A 167 -1.24 -27.92 12.77
N GLU A 168 -0.01 -28.23 12.34
CA GLU A 168 0.92 -29.14 13.04
C GLU A 168 0.24 -30.49 13.41
N GLN A 169 -0.49 -31.09 12.46
CA GLN A 169 -1.28 -32.32 12.63
C GLN A 169 -2.51 -32.20 13.56
N GLN A 170 -2.71 -31.06 14.22
CA GLN A 170 -3.91 -30.80 14.99
C GLN A 170 -5.03 -30.28 14.07
N GLU A 171 -6.22 -30.88 14.20
CA GLU A 171 -7.42 -30.48 13.48
C GLU A 171 -8.22 -29.45 14.29
N TYR A 172 -8.60 -28.36 13.62
CA TYR A 172 -9.45 -27.30 14.13
C TYR A 172 -10.75 -27.31 13.34
N PRO A 173 -11.84 -27.88 13.89
CA PRO A 173 -13.13 -27.86 13.21
C PRO A 173 -13.67 -26.43 13.12
N LEU A 174 -14.23 -26.09 11.97
CA LEU A 174 -14.82 -24.79 11.69
C LEU A 174 -16.31 -24.83 12.06
N THR A 175 -16.67 -24.17 13.15
CA THR A 175 -18.06 -24.01 13.61
C THR A 175 -18.72 -22.75 13.07
N ASP A 176 -17.92 -21.71 12.87
CA ASP A 176 -18.35 -20.41 12.35
C ASP A 176 -17.67 -20.12 11.00
N THR A 177 -18.21 -19.12 10.29
CA THR A 177 -17.60 -18.63 9.05
C THR A 177 -16.29 -17.89 9.27
N THR A 178 -15.99 -17.48 10.51
CA THR A 178 -14.78 -16.74 10.84
C THR A 178 -13.88 -17.57 11.75
N PHE A 179 -12.61 -17.64 11.42
CA PHE A 179 -11.59 -18.36 12.16
C PHE A 179 -10.43 -17.42 12.50
N THR A 180 -9.97 -17.50 13.75
CA THR A 180 -8.80 -16.77 14.23
C THR A 180 -7.82 -17.73 14.88
N TYR A 181 -6.56 -17.66 14.44
CA TYR A 181 -5.43 -18.37 15.01
C TYR A 181 -4.22 -17.44 14.98
N ILE A 182 -3.66 -17.14 16.15
CA ILE A 182 -2.56 -16.18 16.27
C ILE A 182 -1.46 -16.81 17.12
N LEU A 183 -0.33 -17.12 16.49
CA LEU A 183 0.88 -17.52 17.20
C LEU A 183 2.07 -16.65 16.79
N ASP A 184 2.25 -15.55 17.51
CA ASP A 184 3.18 -14.48 17.13
C ASP A 184 4.62 -14.65 17.62
N ASN A 185 4.82 -15.52 18.59
CA ASN A 185 6.06 -15.63 19.34
C ASN A 185 6.64 -17.03 19.23
N TYR A 186 7.95 -17.09 19.01
CA TYR A 186 8.74 -18.30 18.99
C TYR A 186 9.91 -18.16 19.97
N ASP A 187 10.07 -19.11 20.88
CA ASP A 187 11.19 -19.11 21.83
C ASP A 187 12.37 -19.90 21.25
N ILE A 188 13.48 -19.20 21.01
CA ILE A 188 14.76 -19.82 20.68
C ILE A 188 15.72 -19.55 21.82
N ALA A 189 16.22 -20.61 22.47
CA ALA A 189 17.25 -20.51 23.51
C ALA A 189 16.94 -19.48 24.61
N GLY A 190 15.67 -19.41 25.05
CA GLY A 190 15.22 -18.49 26.11
C GLY A 190 15.00 -17.05 25.65
N LYS A 191 15.09 -16.75 24.35
CA LYS A 191 14.77 -15.44 23.77
C LYS A 191 13.51 -15.55 22.93
N THR A 192 12.46 -14.85 23.34
CA THR A 192 11.21 -14.73 22.58
C THR A 192 11.43 -13.86 21.34
N ILE A 193 11.29 -14.46 20.17
CA ILE A 193 11.33 -13.79 18.87
C ILE A 193 9.90 -13.57 18.42
N ASN A 194 9.53 -12.31 18.18
CA ASN A 194 8.26 -11.98 17.56
C ASN A 194 8.41 -12.08 16.04
N LEU A 195 7.85 -13.13 15.44
CA LEU A 195 8.04 -13.50 14.03
C LEU A 195 7.45 -12.47 13.04
N PHE A 196 6.52 -11.66 13.53
CA PHE A 196 5.75 -10.73 12.72
C PHE A 196 6.20 -9.27 12.86
N ARG A 197 7.13 -8.98 13.77
CA ARG A 197 7.72 -7.66 13.92
C ARG A 197 8.76 -7.45 12.82
N ASP A 198 8.58 -6.43 11.96
CA ASP A 198 9.59 -6.08 10.94
C ASP A 198 10.95 -5.84 11.62
N PRO A 199 12.02 -6.55 11.21
CA PRO A 199 13.34 -6.41 11.83
C PRO A 199 13.89 -4.98 11.75
N ILE A 200 13.45 -4.19 10.75
CA ILE A 200 13.85 -2.81 10.50
C ILE A 200 12.82 -1.80 11.04
N ALA A 201 11.74 -2.26 11.69
CA ALA A 201 10.62 -1.42 12.14
C ALA A 201 11.08 -0.22 12.99
N LYS A 202 12.03 -0.43 13.91
CA LYS A 202 12.58 0.65 14.75
C LYS A 202 13.25 1.74 13.90
N LYS A 203 14.07 1.34 12.92
CA LYS A 203 14.77 2.27 12.02
C LYS A 203 13.78 3.03 11.12
N ARG A 204 12.73 2.36 10.61
CA ARG A 204 11.64 3.01 9.86
C ARG A 204 10.90 4.04 10.72
N THR A 205 10.55 3.73 11.96
CA THR A 205 9.88 4.69 12.85
C THR A 205 10.74 5.92 13.11
N ILE A 206 12.04 5.73 13.38
CA ILE A 206 12.98 6.84 13.58
C ILE A 206 13.06 7.73 12.32
N PHE A 207 13.25 7.12 11.14
CA PHE A 207 13.30 7.88 9.89
C PHE A 207 11.99 8.54 9.50
N ARG A 208 10.85 7.98 9.90
CA ARG A 208 9.55 8.61 9.64
C ARG A 208 9.43 9.90 10.43
N ILE A 209 9.80 9.87 11.71
CA ILE A 209 9.80 11.06 12.57
C ILE A 209 10.78 12.11 12.02
N LEU A 210 12.03 11.70 11.75
CA LEU A 210 13.03 12.62 11.19
C LEU A 210 12.60 13.21 9.85
N GLY A 211 12.06 12.38 8.94
CA GLY A 211 11.55 12.81 7.64
C GLY A 211 10.43 13.85 7.78
N THR A 212 9.44 13.60 8.64
CA THR A 212 8.37 14.55 8.93
C THR A 212 8.90 15.87 9.51
N THR A 213 9.84 15.82 10.46
CA THR A 213 10.44 17.03 11.05
C THR A 213 11.18 17.87 10.00
N LEU A 214 11.97 17.24 9.14
CA LEU A 214 12.67 17.92 8.04
C LEU A 214 11.69 18.51 7.02
N MET A 215 10.63 17.78 6.66
CA MET A 215 9.59 18.29 5.77
C MET A 215 8.93 19.55 6.33
N LEU A 216 8.49 19.52 7.59
CA LEU A 216 7.86 20.67 8.24
C LEU A 216 8.81 21.87 8.36
N GLY A 217 10.06 21.63 8.77
CA GLY A 217 11.08 22.67 8.88
C GLY A 217 11.44 23.28 7.53
N GLY A 218 11.64 22.45 6.50
CA GLY A 218 11.94 22.90 5.13
C GLY A 218 10.78 23.66 4.50
N ALA A 219 9.53 23.25 4.74
CA ALA A 219 8.35 23.97 4.27
C ALA A 219 8.22 25.35 4.93
N ALA A 220 8.30 25.40 6.27
CA ALA A 220 8.20 26.65 7.02
C ALA A 220 9.33 27.63 6.66
N GLY A 221 10.58 27.14 6.58
CA GLY A 221 11.72 27.94 6.14
C GLY A 221 11.56 28.42 4.70
N GLY A 222 11.14 27.54 3.79
CA GLY A 222 10.94 27.88 2.38
C GLY A 222 9.91 28.99 2.18
N ILE A 223 8.76 28.90 2.88
CA ILE A 223 7.73 29.95 2.86
C ILE A 223 8.27 31.26 3.43
N TYR A 224 8.93 31.21 4.59
CA TYR A 224 9.48 32.39 5.25
C TYR A 224 10.47 33.14 4.34
N TYR A 225 11.48 32.44 3.81
CA TYR A 225 12.48 33.07 2.94
C TYR A 225 11.91 33.48 1.58
N ALA A 226 10.89 32.79 1.06
CA ALA A 226 10.23 33.22 -0.18
C ALA A 226 9.44 34.53 0.00
N MET A 227 8.81 34.74 1.16
CA MET A 227 8.16 36.01 1.49
C MET A 227 9.19 37.14 1.60
N GLU A 228 10.28 36.92 2.34
CA GLU A 228 11.38 37.89 2.49
C GLU A 228 12.00 38.24 1.14
N LEU A 229 12.28 37.23 0.31
CA LEU A 229 12.81 37.39 -1.04
C LEU A 229 11.92 38.28 -1.91
N ASN A 230 10.60 38.12 -1.83
CA ASN A 230 9.65 38.94 -2.59
C ASN A 230 9.68 40.40 -2.14
N ASP A 231 9.71 40.65 -0.83
CA ASP A 231 9.73 42.00 -0.27
C ASP A 231 11.06 42.71 -0.55
N ASP A 232 12.19 42.01 -0.40
CA ASP A 232 13.51 42.53 -0.71
C ASP A 232 13.72 42.74 -2.21
N SER A 233 13.16 41.88 -3.06
CA SER A 233 13.21 42.07 -4.52
C SER A 233 12.47 43.33 -4.93
N LYS A 234 11.27 43.59 -4.39
CA LYS A 234 10.52 44.85 -4.63
C LYS A 234 11.28 46.07 -4.11
N ARG A 235 12.02 45.93 -3.01
CA ARG A 235 12.84 47.02 -2.47
C ARG A 235 14.07 47.29 -3.31
N LEU A 236 14.74 46.25 -3.80
CA LEU A 236 15.86 46.35 -4.72
C LEU A 236 15.44 46.97 -6.05
N GLU A 237 14.27 46.61 -6.58
CA GLU A 237 13.70 47.21 -7.79
C GLU A 237 13.48 48.71 -7.61
N ARG A 238 12.92 49.13 -6.46
CA ARG A 238 12.78 50.55 -6.12
C ARG A 238 14.13 51.28 -6.08
N LEU A 239 15.13 50.69 -5.43
CA LEU A 239 16.48 51.26 -5.35
C LEU A 239 17.20 51.30 -6.71
N SER A 240 16.84 50.43 -7.64
CA SER A 240 17.47 50.34 -8.97
C SER A 240 16.93 51.37 -9.97
N LYS A 241 15.92 52.17 -9.59
CA LYS A 241 15.38 53.23 -10.45
C LYS A 241 16.40 54.37 -10.60
N THR A 242 16.53 54.91 -11.80
CA THR A 242 17.50 55.97 -12.11
C THR A 242 16.88 57.37 -12.06
N ASP A 243 15.77 57.55 -11.35
CA ASP A 243 15.16 58.88 -11.19
C ASP A 243 15.98 59.77 -10.24
N PHE A 244 15.91 61.08 -10.45
CA PHE A 244 16.73 62.05 -9.72
C PHE A 244 16.49 62.00 -8.20
N VAL A 245 15.24 61.77 -7.77
CA VAL A 245 14.88 61.71 -6.36
C VAL A 245 15.56 60.52 -5.69
N ASN A 246 15.48 59.34 -6.30
CA ASN A 246 16.06 58.10 -5.81
C ASN A 246 17.60 58.16 -5.76
N LEU A 247 18.24 58.72 -6.80
CA LEU A 247 19.70 58.88 -6.85
C LEU A 247 20.25 59.88 -5.81
N ASN A 248 19.44 60.87 -5.40
CA ASN A 248 19.82 61.84 -4.39
C ASN A 248 19.53 61.36 -2.96
N SER A 249 18.58 60.42 -2.78
CA SER A 249 18.15 59.93 -1.46
C SER A 249 18.78 58.60 -1.04
N HIS A 250 19.39 57.85 -1.97
CA HIS A 250 19.95 56.53 -1.70
C HIS A 250 21.39 56.39 -2.21
N THR A 251 22.15 55.54 -1.52
CA THR A 251 23.55 55.30 -1.83
C THR A 251 23.77 53.93 -2.47
N ASP A 252 24.89 53.75 -3.16
CA ASP A 252 25.34 52.45 -3.66
C ASP A 252 25.48 51.40 -2.53
N ALA A 253 25.79 51.83 -1.30
CA ALA A 253 25.84 50.94 -0.14
C ALA A 253 24.47 50.33 0.18
N ASP A 254 23.38 51.10 0.04
CA ASP A 254 22.02 50.61 0.22
C ASP A 254 21.66 49.57 -0.84
N TRP A 255 22.00 49.84 -2.10
CA TRP A 255 21.78 48.91 -3.21
C TRP A 255 22.55 47.60 -2.99
N LYS A 256 23.85 47.68 -2.68
CA LYS A 256 24.70 46.50 -2.42
C LYS A 256 24.19 45.66 -1.25
N LYS A 257 23.69 46.31 -0.19
CA LYS A 257 23.08 45.64 0.96
C LYS A 257 21.86 44.81 0.54
N TYR A 258 20.93 45.40 -0.20
CA TYR A 258 19.71 44.69 -0.63
C TYR A 258 19.97 43.65 -1.72
N ASN A 259 20.90 43.91 -2.65
CA ASN A 259 21.31 42.93 -3.65
C ASN A 259 21.91 41.68 -3.00
N LYS A 260 22.74 41.87 -1.96
CA LYS A 260 23.26 40.75 -1.15
C LYS A 260 22.14 40.01 -0.40
N LYS A 261 21.17 40.74 0.16
CA LYS A 261 20.04 40.15 0.89
C LYS A 261 19.17 39.27 -0.03
N VAL A 262 18.75 39.79 -1.18
CA VAL A 262 18.05 39.03 -2.23
C VAL A 262 18.82 37.78 -2.65
N THR A 263 20.14 37.89 -2.80
CA THR A 263 20.99 36.74 -3.15
C THR A 263 20.98 35.68 -2.05
N ASN A 264 21.10 36.10 -0.79
CA ASN A 264 21.03 35.19 0.36
C ASN A 264 19.67 34.52 0.49
N ASP A 265 18.57 35.28 0.35
CA ASP A 265 17.22 34.73 0.49
C ASP A 265 16.92 33.71 -0.61
N LYS A 266 17.40 33.92 -1.84
CA LYS A 266 17.35 32.89 -2.90
C LYS A 266 18.05 31.60 -2.47
N TRP A 267 19.25 31.70 -1.89
CA TRP A 267 19.99 30.54 -1.39
C TRP A 267 19.26 29.85 -0.24
N PHE A 268 18.69 30.60 0.70
CA PHE A 268 17.95 30.04 1.82
C PHE A 268 16.61 29.42 1.43
N THR A 269 15.88 30.03 0.49
CA THR A 269 14.67 29.42 -0.10
C THR A 269 15.03 28.10 -0.77
N GLY A 270 16.05 28.09 -1.64
CA GLY A 270 16.51 26.87 -2.32
C GLY A 270 16.99 25.79 -1.34
N GLY A 271 17.77 26.18 -0.32
CA GLY A 271 18.23 25.27 0.73
C GLY A 271 17.07 24.68 1.55
N SER A 272 16.07 25.48 1.89
CA SER A 272 14.88 25.02 2.61
C SER A 272 14.06 24.03 1.76
N SER A 273 13.95 24.28 0.45
CA SER A 273 13.32 23.33 -0.48
C SER A 273 14.08 22.01 -0.55
N LEU A 274 15.41 22.02 -0.54
CA LEU A 274 16.22 20.79 -0.49
C LEU A 274 16.01 20.01 0.81
N VAL A 275 15.93 20.69 1.96
CA VAL A 275 15.61 20.06 3.25
C VAL A 275 14.24 19.40 3.21
N LEU A 276 13.24 20.07 2.63
CA LEU A 276 11.91 19.51 2.44
C LEU A 276 11.94 18.24 1.58
N LEU A 277 12.63 18.28 0.44
CA LEU A 277 12.74 17.14 -0.47
C LEU A 277 13.50 15.97 0.17
N GLY A 278 14.57 16.24 0.92
CA GLY A 278 15.29 15.23 1.69
C GLY A 278 14.41 14.58 2.76
N GLY A 279 13.62 15.39 3.48
CA GLY A 279 12.64 14.88 4.45
C GLY A 279 11.59 13.99 3.80
N LEU A 280 11.08 14.37 2.62
CA LEU A 280 10.10 13.59 1.87
C LEU A 280 10.69 12.25 1.38
N ALA A 281 11.94 12.23 0.93
CA ALA A 281 12.64 11.00 0.58
C ALA A 281 12.78 10.04 1.78
N PHE A 282 13.18 10.52 2.95
CA PHE A 282 13.23 9.69 4.17
C PHE A 282 11.85 9.16 4.56
N PHE A 283 10.83 10.01 4.54
CA PHE A 283 9.47 9.65 4.92
C PHE A 283 8.89 8.58 3.99
N THR A 284 9.01 8.78 2.67
CA THR A 284 8.51 7.84 1.65
C THR A 284 9.23 6.50 1.68
N TRP A 285 10.55 6.49 1.90
CA TRP A 285 11.31 5.26 2.09
C TRP A 285 10.76 4.40 3.25
N THR A 286 10.16 5.00 4.28
CA THR A 286 9.64 4.22 5.41
C THR A 286 8.46 3.29 5.06
N PHE A 287 7.83 3.48 3.88
CA PHE A 287 6.72 2.67 3.39
C PHE A 287 7.12 1.64 2.33
N THR A 288 8.42 1.45 2.05
CA THR A 288 8.86 0.41 1.11
C THR A 288 8.85 -0.94 1.80
N PHE A 289 7.87 -1.80 1.54
CA PHE A 289 7.76 -3.13 2.18
C PHE A 289 8.62 -4.17 1.48
#